data_AF-A0A374WQL7-F1
#
_entry.id   AF-A0A374WQL7-F1
#
_cell.length_a   1.000
_cell.length_b   1.000
_cell.length_c   1.000
_cell.angle_alpha   90.00
_cell.angle_beta   90.00
_cell.angle_gamma   90.00
#
_symmetry.space_group_name_H-M   'P 1'
#
loop_
_entity.id
_entity.type
_entity.pdbx_description
1 polymer ?
#
loop_
_entity_poly.entity_id
_entity_poly.type
_entity_poly.pdbx_seq_one_letter_code
_entity_poly.pdbx_strand_id
1 'polypeptide(L)'
;MIKKYAFVIGIDTGVNTGVATWNVTARKFELIKTTAIHKAMMYVIEMYKTYGGSMLVRVEDARLRTWYQSSYKTREEEREMLQGVGSVKRDAKIWEDFLTDIGIPFEMIHPKDSITKVNALTFRNITKYDKPTNEHSRDAAMLVFGY
;
A
#
# COMPACT_ATOMS: atom_id res chain seq x y z
N MET A 1 -17.49 14.62 -12.89
CA MET A 1 -16.78 13.39 -13.27
C MET A 1 -17.27 12.27 -12.35
N ILE A 2 -17.99 11.27 -12.88
CA ILE A 2 -18.44 10.13 -12.06
C ILE A 2 -17.23 9.25 -11.81
N LYS A 3 -16.80 9.12 -10.56
CA LYS A 3 -15.70 8.22 -10.19
C LYS A 3 -16.23 6.78 -10.27
N LYS A 4 -15.54 5.91 -11.00
CA LYS A 4 -15.93 4.49 -11.21
C LYS A 4 -16.01 3.71 -9.90
N TYR A 5 -15.13 4.00 -8.96
CA TYR A 5 -15.02 3.30 -7.68
C TYR A 5 -15.45 4.21 -6.53
N ALA A 6 -16.24 3.67 -5.61
CA ALA A 6 -16.67 4.33 -4.38
C ALA A 6 -15.64 4.14 -3.25
N PHE A 7 -14.90 3.04 -3.29
CA PHE A 7 -13.89 2.68 -2.30
C PHE A 7 -12.57 2.31 -2.96
N VAL A 8 -11.47 2.82 -2.41
CA VAL A 8 -10.13 2.46 -2.86
C VAL A 8 -9.30 2.00 -1.67
N ILE A 9 -8.75 0.80 -1.77
CA ILE A 9 -7.91 0.19 -0.74
C ILE A 9 -6.45 0.30 -1.16
N GLY A 10 -5.64 0.96 -0.35
CA GLY A 10 -4.19 1.04 -0.51
C GLY A 10 -3.50 -0.07 0.28
N ILE A 11 -2.53 -0.74 -0.35
CA ILE A 11 -1.73 -1.81 0.22
C ILE A 11 -0.24 -1.47 0.10
N ASP A 12 0.42 -1.28 1.24
CA ASP A 12 1.88 -1.25 1.33
C ASP A 12 2.39 -2.67 1.57
N THR A 13 3.24 -3.17 0.68
CA THR A 13 3.64 -4.59 0.64
C THR A 13 4.81 -4.88 1.57
N GLY A 14 4.74 -6.00 2.29
CA GLY A 14 5.75 -6.41 3.26
C GLY A 14 5.17 -7.28 4.37
N VAL A 15 6.04 -7.82 5.23
CA VAL A 15 5.66 -8.60 6.43
C VAL A 15 4.66 -7.83 7.30
N ASN A 16 4.95 -6.55 7.52
CA ASN A 16 4.07 -5.59 8.18
C ASN A 16 3.27 -4.82 7.11
N THR A 17 2.24 -5.45 6.56
CA THR A 17 1.43 -4.90 5.47
C THR A 17 0.63 -3.69 5.95
N GLY A 18 0.86 -2.53 5.34
CA GLY A 18 0.01 -1.35 5.51
C GLY A 18 -1.29 -1.51 4.74
N VAL A 19 -2.42 -1.13 5.35
CA VAL A 19 -3.75 -1.17 4.72
C VAL A 19 -4.48 0.13 5.02
N ALA A 20 -4.99 0.78 3.98
CA ALA A 20 -5.82 1.96 4.12
C ALA A 20 -7.03 1.92 3.19
N THR A 21 -8.18 2.40 3.65
CA THR A 21 -9.42 2.43 2.86
C THR A 21 -9.90 3.86 2.75
N TRP A 22 -9.95 4.36 1.51
CA TRP A 22 -10.43 5.69 1.17
C TRP A 22 -11.85 5.61 0.61
N ASN A 23 -12.77 6.35 1.24
CA ASN A 23 -14.11 6.56 0.74
C ASN A 23 -14.11 7.77 -0.19
N VAL A 24 -14.34 7.55 -1.48
CA VAL A 24 -14.21 8.56 -2.54
C VAL A 24 -15.27 9.65 -2.39
N THR A 25 -16.51 9.26 -2.09
CA THR A 25 -17.64 10.20 -1.94
C THR A 25 -17.49 11.04 -0.69
N ALA A 26 -17.17 10.42 0.44
CA ALA A 26 -17.01 11.11 1.72
C ALA A 26 -15.66 11.81 1.88
N ARG A 27 -14.72 11.57 0.94
CA ARG A 27 -13.35 12.12 0.94
C ARG A 27 -12.64 11.96 2.27
N LYS A 28 -12.73 10.76 2.85
CA LYS A 28 -12.16 10.43 4.15
C LYS A 28 -11.63 9.00 4.19
N PHE A 29 -10.71 8.76 5.12
CA PHE A 29 -10.30 7.40 5.46
C PHE A 29 -11.31 6.72 6.37
N GLU A 30 -11.71 5.50 6.02
CA GLU A 30 -12.50 4.63 6.89
C GLU A 30 -11.61 3.70 7.73
N LEU A 31 -10.46 3.33 7.18
CA LEU A 31 -9.48 2.48 7.82
C LEU A 31 -8.07 2.94 7.48
N ILE A 32 -7.19 2.93 8.48
CA ILE A 32 -5.74 2.96 8.33
C ILE A 32 -5.17 2.03 9.40
N LYS A 33 -4.42 1.00 9.01
CA LYS A 33 -3.77 0.07 9.94
C LYS A 33 -2.56 -0.62 9.33
N THR A 34 -1.83 -1.34 10.16
CA THR A 34 -0.83 -2.33 9.74
C THR A 34 -1.21 -3.69 10.28
N THR A 35 -1.03 -4.72 9.47
CA THR A 35 -1.37 -6.09 9.82
C THR A 35 -0.50 -7.07 9.06
N ALA A 36 -0.56 -8.36 9.39
CA ALA A 36 0.05 -9.40 8.57
C ALA A 36 -0.66 -9.52 7.20
N ILE A 37 0.10 -9.91 6.16
CA ILE A 37 -0.37 -10.03 4.77
C ILE A 37 -1.66 -10.85 4.61
N HIS A 38 -1.75 -12.02 5.25
CA HIS A 38 -2.94 -12.88 5.17
C HIS A 38 -4.20 -12.21 5.74
N LYS A 39 -4.06 -11.42 6.81
CA LYS A 39 -5.18 -10.65 7.38
C LYS A 39 -5.58 -9.48 6.49
N ALA A 40 -4.63 -8.88 5.76
CA ALA A 40 -4.92 -7.86 4.77
C ALA A 40 -5.69 -8.45 3.57
N MET A 41 -5.30 -9.63 3.09
CA MET A 41 -6.01 -10.34 2.02
C MET A 41 -7.45 -10.70 2.43
N MET A 42 -7.64 -11.25 3.63
CA MET A 42 -8.98 -11.52 4.17
C MET A 42 -9.82 -10.23 4.23
N TYR A 43 -9.24 -9.12 4.66
CA TYR A 43 -9.93 -7.83 4.68
C TYR A 43 -10.36 -7.37 3.27
N VAL A 44 -9.49 -7.51 2.27
CA VAL A 44 -9.82 -7.16 0.87
C VAL A 44 -10.99 -8.01 0.35
N ILE A 45 -11.00 -9.32 0.65
CA ILE A 45 -12.11 -10.21 0.28
C ILE A 45 -13.43 -9.74 0.90
N GLU A 46 -13.44 -9.44 2.21
CA GLU A 46 -14.67 -9.00 2.90
C GLU A 46 -15.18 -7.65 2.36
N MET A 47 -14.27 -6.73 2.04
CA MET A 47 -14.63 -5.47 1.40
C MET A 47 -15.21 -5.70 0.00
N TYR A 48 -14.62 -6.60 -0.79
CA TYR A 48 -15.14 -6.91 -2.12
C TYR A 48 -16.50 -7.62 -2.10
N LYS A 49 -16.74 -8.51 -1.13
CA LYS A 49 -18.08 -9.10 -0.92
C LYS A 49 -19.13 -8.02 -0.65
N THR A 50 -18.75 -6.93 0.00
CA THR A 50 -19.65 -5.83 0.37
C THR A 50 -19.87 -4.85 -0.79
N TYR A 51 -18.81 -4.47 -1.51
CA TYR A 51 -18.84 -3.36 -2.49
C TYR A 51 -18.71 -3.80 -3.95
N GLY A 52 -18.31 -5.04 -4.19
CA GLY A 52 -18.11 -5.62 -5.52
C GLY A 52 -17.23 -4.75 -6.43
N GLY A 53 -17.65 -4.62 -7.69
CA GLY A 53 -16.95 -3.83 -8.71
C GLY A 53 -16.86 -2.32 -8.44
N SER A 54 -17.46 -1.82 -7.36
CA SER A 54 -17.30 -0.42 -6.90
C SER A 54 -16.05 -0.23 -6.04
N MET A 55 -15.25 -1.28 -5.83
CA MET A 55 -13.99 -1.24 -5.09
C MET A 55 -12.79 -1.38 -6.04
N LEU A 56 -11.72 -0.65 -5.73
CA LEU A 56 -10.40 -0.79 -6.37
C LEU A 56 -9.34 -1.06 -5.32
N VAL A 57 -8.37 -1.92 -5.62
CA VAL A 57 -7.16 -2.10 -4.80
C VAL A 57 -5.96 -1.44 -5.49
N ARG A 58 -5.17 -0.67 -4.75
CA ARG A 58 -3.89 -0.11 -5.21
C ARG A 58 -2.77 -0.70 -4.37
N VAL A 59 -1.85 -1.40 -5.01
CA VAL A 59 -0.77 -2.12 -4.34
C VAL A 59 0.56 -1.47 -4.66
N GLU A 60 1.38 -1.16 -3.66
CA GLU A 60 2.76 -0.71 -3.90
C GLU A 60 3.59 -1.85 -4.53
N ASP A 61 4.22 -1.58 -5.67
CA ASP A 61 5.04 -2.54 -6.40
C ASP A 61 6.54 -2.24 -6.30
N ALA A 62 7.20 -2.87 -5.31
CA ALA A 62 8.63 -2.72 -5.12
C ALA A 62 9.50 -3.22 -6.30
N ARG A 63 8.92 -3.96 -7.27
CA ARG A 63 9.62 -4.40 -8.50
C ARG A 63 9.88 -3.22 -9.44
N LEU A 64 9.09 -2.16 -9.35
CA LEU A 64 9.22 -0.96 -10.19
C LEU A 64 10.34 -0.02 -9.72
N ARG A 65 10.92 -0.22 -8.52
CA ARG A 65 12.03 0.63 -8.04
C ARG A 65 13.26 0.50 -8.93
N THR A 66 13.76 1.64 -9.41
CA THR A 66 14.91 1.72 -10.32
C THR A 66 16.27 1.85 -9.62
N TRP A 67 16.31 2.34 -8.38
CA TRP A 67 17.56 2.59 -7.64
C TRP A 67 17.73 1.68 -6.42
N TYR A 68 18.61 0.68 -6.54
CA TYR A 68 19.11 -0.12 -5.41
C TYR A 68 20.62 0.05 -5.18
N GLN A 69 21.28 0.97 -5.88
CA GLN A 69 22.73 1.14 -5.77
C GLN A 69 23.04 2.51 -5.16
N SER A 70 23.38 2.51 -3.87
CA SER A 70 24.17 3.59 -3.28
C SER A 70 25.60 3.09 -3.20
N SER A 71 26.52 3.75 -3.88
CA SER A 71 27.96 3.43 -3.96
C SER A 71 28.73 3.58 -2.64
N TYR A 72 28.03 3.72 -1.50
CA TYR A 72 28.60 4.03 -0.19
C TYR A 72 28.31 2.95 0.88
N LYS A 73 27.78 1.78 0.49
CA LYS A 73 27.43 0.71 1.44
C LYS A 73 28.54 -0.32 1.59
N THR A 74 28.70 -0.84 2.80
CA THR A 74 29.55 -2.00 3.07
C THR A 74 28.94 -3.27 2.44
N ARG A 75 29.75 -4.30 2.20
CA ARG A 75 29.29 -5.59 1.63
C ARG A 75 28.19 -6.27 2.47
N GLU A 76 28.19 -6.06 3.78
CA GLU A 76 27.20 -6.61 4.70
C GLU A 76 25.85 -5.88 4.55
N GLU A 77 25.88 -4.55 4.55
CA GLU A 77 24.69 -3.72 4.29
C GLU A 77 24.10 -3.97 2.90
N GLU A 78 24.94 -4.21 1.89
CA GLU A 78 24.47 -4.62 0.56
C GLU A 78 23.75 -5.97 0.60
N ARG A 79 24.31 -6.97 1.31
CA ARG A 79 23.70 -8.30 1.43
C ARG A 79 22.35 -8.26 2.15
N GLU A 80 22.26 -7.57 3.29
CA GLU A 80 21.00 -7.41 4.02
C GLU A 80 19.97 -6.69 3.16
N MET A 81 20.39 -5.64 2.45
CA MET A 81 19.50 -4.92 1.55
C MET A 81 18.99 -5.83 0.43
N LEU A 82 19.86 -6.58 -0.24
CA LEU A 82 19.48 -7.50 -1.32
C LEU A 82 18.51 -8.59 -0.85
N GLN A 83 18.69 -9.13 0.36
CA GLN A 83 17.75 -10.07 0.97
C GLN A 83 16.38 -9.43 1.21
N GLY A 84 16.36 -8.21 1.76
CA GLY A 84 15.14 -7.42 1.93
C GLY A 84 14.42 -7.17 0.60
N VAL A 85 15.16 -6.81 -0.45
CA VAL A 85 14.61 -6.58 -1.80
C VAL A 85 13.93 -7.82 -2.37
N GLY A 86 14.55 -9.00 -2.18
CA GLY A 86 13.94 -10.26 -2.60
C GLY A 86 12.60 -10.52 -1.93
N SER A 87 12.51 -10.26 -0.62
CA SER A 87 11.27 -10.45 0.15
C SER A 87 10.15 -9.53 -0.35
N VAL A 88 10.41 -8.23 -0.48
CA VAL A 88 9.35 -7.27 -0.88
C VAL A 88 8.88 -7.51 -2.31
N LYS A 89 9.79 -7.87 -3.23
CA LYS A 89 9.41 -8.25 -4.61
C LYS A 89 8.51 -9.48 -4.64
N ARG A 90 8.75 -10.45 -3.75
CA ARG A 90 7.89 -11.64 -3.60
C ARG A 90 6.51 -11.23 -3.10
N ASP A 91 6.43 -10.38 -2.08
CA ASP A 91 5.15 -9.93 -1.52
C ASP A 91 4.30 -9.19 -2.56
N ALA A 92 4.91 -8.31 -3.38
CA ALA A 92 4.22 -7.65 -4.49
C ALA A 92 3.66 -8.65 -5.52
N LYS A 93 4.43 -9.70 -5.85
CA LYS A 93 3.97 -10.76 -6.76
C LYS A 93 2.81 -11.56 -6.17
N ILE A 94 2.89 -11.91 -4.88
CA ILE A 94 1.81 -12.61 -4.17
C ILE A 94 0.50 -11.80 -4.25
N TRP A 95 0.56 -10.48 -4.07
CA TRP A 95 -0.63 -9.63 -4.21
C TRP A 95 -1.18 -9.59 -5.63
N GLU A 96 -0.31 -9.45 -6.63
CA GLU A 96 -0.70 -9.48 -8.05
C GLU A 96 -1.40 -10.79 -8.42
N ASP A 97 -0.82 -11.94 -8.06
CA ASP A 97 -1.38 -13.26 -8.33
C ASP A 97 -2.71 -13.44 -7.60
N PHE A 98 -2.75 -13.13 -6.30
CA PHE A 98 -3.95 -13.24 -5.47
C PHE A 98 -5.13 -12.42 -6.03
N LEU A 99 -4.91 -11.15 -6.37
CA LEU A 99 -5.97 -10.26 -6.88
C LEU A 99 -6.43 -10.66 -8.28
N THR A 100 -5.50 -11.15 -9.12
CA THR A 100 -5.80 -11.68 -10.45
C THR A 100 -6.68 -12.92 -10.36
N ASP A 101 -6.30 -13.90 -9.53
CA ASP A 101 -7.01 -15.18 -9.40
C ASP A 101 -8.46 -15.02 -8.94
N ILE A 102 -8.71 -14.09 -8.02
CA ILE A 102 -10.06 -13.82 -7.49
C ILE A 102 -10.85 -12.80 -8.32
N GLY A 103 -10.22 -12.18 -9.33
CA GLY A 103 -10.85 -11.21 -10.22
C GLY A 103 -11.24 -9.88 -9.56
N ILE A 104 -10.52 -9.44 -8.52
CA ILE A 104 -10.76 -8.13 -7.89
C ILE A 104 -10.05 -7.04 -8.71
N PRO A 105 -10.70 -5.91 -9.03
CA PRO A 105 -10.02 -4.80 -9.73
C PRO A 105 -8.84 -4.25 -8.94
N PHE A 106 -7.67 -4.15 -9.58
CA PHE A 106 -6.46 -3.63 -8.94
C PHE A 106 -5.53 -2.85 -9.87
N GLU A 107 -4.64 -2.05 -9.27
CA GLU A 107 -3.53 -1.36 -9.91
C GLU A 107 -2.24 -1.61 -9.13
N MET A 108 -1.17 -2.01 -9.82
CA MET A 108 0.19 -2.05 -9.27
C MET A 108 0.82 -0.66 -9.43
N ILE A 109 1.13 -0.01 -8.31
CA ILE A 109 1.55 1.39 -8.26
C ILE A 109 3.05 1.47 -7.98
N HIS A 110 3.75 2.33 -8.72
CA HIS A 110 5.16 2.61 -8.47
C HIS A 110 5.33 3.17 -7.04
N PRO A 111 6.29 2.66 -6.25
CA PRO A 111 6.61 3.19 -4.93
C PRO A 111 6.91 4.68 -5.03
N LYS A 112 6.39 5.49 -4.11
CA LYS A 112 6.74 6.91 -4.10
C LYS A 112 8.21 7.07 -3.70
N ASP A 113 8.87 8.08 -4.25
CA ASP A 113 10.28 8.34 -3.93
C ASP A 113 10.48 8.44 -2.41
N SER A 114 11.38 7.60 -1.92
CA SER A 114 11.69 7.43 -0.49
C SER A 114 12.24 8.69 0.18
N ILE A 115 12.60 9.71 -0.61
CA ILE A 115 13.16 11.00 -0.17
C ILE A 115 12.14 11.79 0.67
N THR A 116 10.83 11.58 0.47
CA THR A 116 9.79 12.25 1.28
C THR A 116 8.84 11.25 1.93
N LYS A 117 9.40 10.32 2.74
CA LYS A 117 8.59 9.58 3.70
C LYS A 117 7.78 10.57 4.55
N VAL A 118 6.45 10.46 4.46
CA VAL A 118 5.56 11.38 5.16
C VAL A 118 5.60 11.02 6.64
N ASN A 119 6.16 11.92 7.47
CA ASN A 119 6.14 11.74 8.92
C ASN A 119 4.69 11.88 9.47
N ALA A 120 4.46 11.44 10.70
CA ALA A 120 3.12 11.43 11.29
C ALA A 120 2.46 12.82 11.36
N LEU A 121 3.25 13.87 11.63
CA LEU A 121 2.75 15.25 11.71
C LEU A 121 2.31 15.76 10.32
N THR A 122 3.15 15.60 9.31
CA THR A 122 2.85 15.97 7.93
C THR A 122 1.64 15.18 7.42
N PHE A 123 1.58 13.89 7.72
CA PHE A 123 0.44 13.05 7.35
C PHE A 123 -0.86 13.54 7.95
N ARG A 124 -0.89 13.82 9.25
CA ARG A 124 -2.05 14.41 9.93
C ARG A 124 -2.43 15.76 9.32
N ASN A 125 -1.46 16.61 9.01
CA ASN A 125 -1.73 17.93 8.44
C ASN A 125 -2.38 17.87 7.05
N ILE A 126 -1.93 16.93 6.22
CA ILE A 126 -2.45 16.73 4.85
C ILE A 126 -3.81 16.02 4.87
N THR A 127 -3.92 14.92 5.62
CA THR A 127 -5.08 14.02 5.56
C THR A 127 -6.17 14.35 6.56
N LYS A 128 -5.86 15.18 7.57
CA LYS A 128 -6.69 15.42 8.77
C LYS A 128 -6.98 14.17 9.59
N TYR A 129 -6.25 13.07 9.36
CA TYR A 129 -6.37 11.85 10.15
C TYR A 129 -5.63 12.01 11.49
N ASP A 130 -6.37 11.90 12.58
CA ASP A 130 -5.90 12.21 13.93
C ASP A 130 -5.46 10.99 14.74
N LYS A 131 -5.86 9.77 14.34
CA LYS A 131 -5.50 8.53 15.03
C LYS A 131 -4.02 8.14 14.83
N PRO A 132 -3.46 7.29 15.71
CA PRO A 132 -2.08 6.81 15.58
C PRO A 132 -1.84 6.08 14.25
N THR A 133 -0.66 6.30 13.66
CA THR A 133 -0.20 5.64 12.42
C THR A 133 1.28 5.29 12.53
N ASN A 134 1.70 4.24 11.84
CA ASN A 134 3.11 3.94 11.60
C ASN A 134 3.45 4.17 10.12
N GLU A 135 4.72 3.96 9.75
CA GLU A 135 5.22 4.14 8.39
C GLU A 135 4.40 3.38 7.34
N HIS A 136 4.30 2.06 7.46
CA HIS A 136 3.57 1.20 6.52
C HIS A 136 2.12 1.64 6.31
N SER A 137 1.42 1.95 7.40
CA SER A 137 0.02 2.40 7.33
C SER A 137 -0.14 3.74 6.62
N ARG A 138 0.86 4.65 6.74
CA ARG A 138 0.86 5.93 6.03
C ARG A 138 1.18 5.74 4.57
N ASP A 139 2.13 4.89 4.22
CA ASP A 139 2.50 4.61 2.83
C ASP A 139 1.31 4.04 2.08
N ALA A 140 0.62 3.05 2.67
CA ALA A 140 -0.65 2.52 2.16
C ALA A 140 -1.72 3.61 1.97
N ALA A 141 -1.88 4.51 2.95
CA ALA A 141 -2.83 5.62 2.87
C ALA A 141 -2.49 6.61 1.74
N MET A 142 -1.20 6.88 1.52
CA MET A 142 -0.73 7.80 0.49
C MET A 142 -0.88 7.25 -0.94
N LEU A 143 -1.11 5.94 -1.12
CA LEU A 143 -1.45 5.35 -2.42
C LEU A 143 -2.85 5.76 -2.91
N VAL A 144 -3.75 6.04 -1.97
CA VAL A 144 -5.19 6.24 -2.24
C VAL A 144 -5.73 7.62 -1.84
N PHE A 145 -4.97 8.39 -1.07
CA PHE A 145 -5.40 9.73 -0.64
C PHE A 145 -5.73 10.63 -1.84
N GLY A 146 -6.94 11.17 -1.86
CA GLY A 146 -7.40 12.08 -2.91
C GLY A 146 -7.81 11.42 -4.22
N TYR A 147 -7.85 10.08 -4.28
CA TYR A 147 -8.58 9.37 -5.34
C TYR A 147 -10.04 9.80 -5.36
#